data_AF-A0A378MFP5-F1
#
_entry.id   AF-A0A378MFP5-F1
#
_cell.length_a   1.000
_cell.length_b   1.000
_cell.length_c   1.000
_cell.angle_alpha   90.00
_cell.angle_beta   90.00
_cell.angle_gamma   90.00
#
_symmetry.space_group_name_H-M   'P 1'
#
loop_
_entity.id
_entity.type
_entity.pdbx_description
1 polymer ?
#
loop_
_entity_poly.entity_id
_entity_poly.type
_entity_poly.pdbx_seq_one_letter_code
_entity_poly.pdbx_strand_id
1 'polypeptide(L)'
;MIDYTHDNEQIGLFSQWGAPLIGLQFVTKGKGHGIDNFLPHFSGNGSAAVKVDPDATIQCANRLKNIASNLDSVINALETYREEEEKEVKKMIRELKAETHSGGMLHLLDENDVEEAVREISRSKVGGVYRFHDEEGLDSLIQKLHKKKKELWDFGDKVGYAAHSFRDKDRALGSKITQALRNKSNYIQE
;
A
#
# COMPACT_ATOMS: atom_id res chain seq x y z
N MET A 1 -11.98 -49.29 7.25
CA MET A 1 -12.25 -48.11 8.08
C MET A 1 -11.87 -46.91 7.25
N ILE A 2 -12.83 -46.11 6.80
CA ILE A 2 -12.57 -44.95 5.95
C ILE A 2 -12.19 -43.81 6.90
N ASP A 3 -10.97 -43.33 6.75
CA ASP A 3 -10.42 -42.18 7.45
C ASP A 3 -10.99 -40.91 6.82
N TYR A 4 -11.65 -40.07 7.62
CA TYR A 4 -12.23 -38.80 7.20
C TYR A 4 -11.40 -37.59 7.69
N THR A 5 -10.09 -37.76 7.88
CA THR A 5 -9.20 -36.62 8.15
C THR A 5 -9.04 -35.75 6.89
N HIS A 6 -9.66 -34.56 6.90
CA HIS A 6 -9.44 -33.54 5.88
C HIS A 6 -8.68 -32.34 6.49
N ASP A 7 -7.57 -31.95 5.87
CA ASP A 7 -6.93 -30.66 6.15
C ASP A 7 -7.82 -29.53 5.60
N ASN A 8 -8.08 -28.50 6.43
CA ASN A 8 -8.92 -27.31 6.11
C ASN A 8 -10.43 -27.48 6.25
N GLU A 9 -10.92 -28.16 7.29
CA GLU A 9 -12.36 -28.17 7.57
C GLU A 9 -12.94 -26.75 7.71
N GLN A 10 -14.00 -26.52 6.93
CA GLN A 10 -14.76 -25.29 6.92
C GLN A 10 -15.84 -25.35 8.01
N ILE A 11 -15.89 -24.35 8.88
CA ILE A 11 -17.00 -24.16 9.81
C ILE A 11 -18.02 -23.24 9.15
N GLY A 12 -19.21 -23.80 8.89
CA GLY A 12 -20.37 -23.14 8.30
C GLY A 12 -21.35 -24.14 7.68
N LEU A 13 -22.63 -24.00 8.02
CA LEU A 13 -23.84 -24.72 7.55
C LEU A 13 -23.66 -25.90 6.58
N PHE A 14 -23.99 -27.10 7.08
CA PHE A 14 -24.21 -28.30 6.27
C PHE A 14 -25.30 -28.06 5.22
N SER A 15 -24.99 -28.30 3.95
CA SER A 15 -25.92 -28.26 2.81
C SER A 15 -26.93 -29.42 2.78
N GLN A 16 -27.07 -30.18 3.86
CA GLN A 16 -27.86 -31.42 3.89
C GLN A 16 -29.38 -31.21 3.73
N TRP A 17 -29.88 -29.96 3.64
CA TRP A 17 -31.32 -29.66 3.65
C TRP A 17 -31.80 -28.62 2.62
N GLY A 18 -31.02 -28.31 1.58
CA GLY A 18 -31.54 -27.55 0.42
C GLY A 18 -31.94 -26.08 0.66
N ALA A 19 -31.50 -25.44 1.75
CA ALA A 19 -31.73 -24.01 1.98
C ALA A 19 -30.72 -23.13 1.19
N PRO A 20 -31.14 -21.98 0.63
CA PRO A 20 -30.23 -21.07 -0.08
C PRO A 20 -29.17 -20.49 0.87
N LEU A 21 -27.92 -20.42 0.38
CA LEU A 21 -26.75 -19.95 1.14
C LEU A 21 -26.97 -18.57 1.77
N ILE A 22 -26.93 -18.50 3.10
CA ILE A 22 -26.77 -17.24 3.85
C ILE A 22 -25.70 -17.46 4.94
N GLY A 23 -24.43 -17.12 4.64
CA GLY A 23 -23.32 -17.12 5.61
C GLY A 23 -21.93 -17.44 5.01
N LEU A 24 -20.86 -16.86 5.59
CA LEU A 24 -19.45 -17.04 5.17
C LEU A 24 -18.82 -18.26 5.90
N GLN A 25 -18.03 -19.06 5.16
CA GLN A 25 -17.25 -20.18 5.69
C GLN A 25 -15.97 -19.71 6.40
N PHE A 26 -15.61 -20.32 7.53
CA PHE A 26 -14.33 -20.09 8.24
C PHE A 26 -13.44 -21.33 8.18
N VAL A 27 -12.12 -21.15 8.07
CA VAL A 27 -11.14 -22.24 8.19
C VAL A 27 -10.42 -22.11 9.52
N THR A 28 -10.60 -23.06 10.44
CA THR A 28 -9.91 -23.06 11.74
C THR A 28 -8.59 -23.83 11.65
N LYS A 29 -7.74 -23.71 12.69
CA LYS A 29 -6.51 -24.51 12.82
C LYS A 29 -6.74 -25.94 13.34
N GLY A 30 -7.95 -26.27 13.81
CA GLY A 30 -8.28 -27.57 14.39
C GLY A 30 -8.63 -28.63 13.33
N LYS A 31 -8.46 -29.90 13.70
CA LYS A 31 -8.91 -31.07 12.92
C LYS A 31 -9.97 -31.81 13.74
N GLY A 32 -11.19 -31.97 13.25
CA GLY A 32 -12.16 -32.90 13.85
C GLY A 32 -13.62 -32.42 13.86
N HIS A 33 -14.53 -33.39 13.78
CA HIS A 33 -15.98 -33.19 13.94
C HIS A 33 -16.39 -33.10 15.43
N GLY A 34 -17.40 -32.28 15.73
CA GLY A 34 -18.02 -32.14 17.06
C GLY A 34 -17.50 -30.97 17.90
N ILE A 35 -18.40 -30.30 18.64
CA ILE A 35 -18.14 -29.04 19.38
C ILE A 35 -16.97 -29.15 20.37
N ASP A 36 -16.73 -30.35 20.90
CA ASP A 36 -15.68 -30.65 21.88
C ASP A 36 -14.27 -30.51 21.32
N ASN A 37 -14.09 -30.81 20.03
CA ASN A 37 -12.80 -30.65 19.33
C ASN A 37 -12.54 -29.19 18.92
N PHE A 38 -13.56 -28.32 18.95
CA PHE A 38 -13.44 -26.91 18.61
C PHE A 38 -13.22 -26.01 19.83
N LEU A 39 -13.71 -26.40 21.01
CA LEU A 39 -13.56 -25.64 22.27
C LEU A 39 -12.10 -25.18 22.56
N PRO A 40 -11.05 -25.99 22.33
CA PRO A 40 -9.65 -25.57 22.53
C PRO A 40 -9.18 -24.51 21.51
N HIS A 41 -9.89 -24.38 20.39
CA HIS A 41 -9.63 -23.42 19.33
C HIS A 41 -10.50 -22.17 19.45
N PHE A 42 -11.17 -21.96 20.57
CA PHE A 42 -11.72 -20.66 20.92
C PHE A 42 -10.87 -20.07 22.05
N SER A 43 -10.53 -18.79 21.98
CA SER A 43 -9.92 -18.10 23.11
C SER A 43 -10.92 -17.96 24.25
N GLY A 44 -10.48 -17.68 25.48
CA GLY A 44 -11.34 -17.63 26.67
C GLY A 44 -12.51 -16.64 26.63
N ASN A 45 -12.60 -15.79 25.60
CA ASN A 45 -13.73 -14.90 25.34
C ASN A 45 -14.71 -15.44 24.26
N GLY A 46 -14.53 -16.66 23.78
CA GLY A 46 -15.37 -17.31 22.78
C GLY A 46 -15.07 -16.91 21.32
N SER A 47 -13.98 -16.20 21.03
CA SER A 47 -13.53 -15.96 19.65
C SER A 47 -12.75 -17.15 19.11
N ALA A 48 -13.00 -17.56 17.86
CA ALA A 48 -12.26 -18.65 17.24
C ALA A 48 -10.78 -18.25 17.09
N ALA A 49 -9.87 -19.20 17.17
CA ALA A 49 -8.47 -19.06 16.78
C ALA A 49 -8.44 -18.96 15.24
N VAL A 50 -8.77 -17.78 14.74
CA VAL A 50 -8.86 -17.48 13.32
C VAL A 50 -7.46 -17.60 12.71
N LYS A 51 -7.35 -18.22 11.52
CA LYS A 51 -6.10 -18.26 10.74
C LYS A 51 -5.59 -16.87 10.34
N VAL A 52 -6.46 -15.88 10.28
CA VAL A 52 -6.17 -14.49 9.92
C VAL A 52 -6.25 -13.64 11.20
N ASP A 53 -5.14 -12.99 11.55
CA ASP A 53 -5.07 -11.98 12.61
C ASP A 53 -5.51 -10.62 12.04
N PRO A 54 -6.70 -10.12 12.40
CA PRO A 54 -7.21 -8.87 11.84
C PRO A 54 -6.39 -7.66 12.28
N ASP A 55 -5.85 -7.66 13.50
CA ASP A 55 -5.10 -6.52 14.02
C ASP A 55 -3.71 -6.46 13.36
N ALA A 56 -3.04 -7.60 13.16
CA ALA A 56 -1.82 -7.66 12.35
C ALA A 56 -2.07 -7.23 10.90
N THR A 57 -3.22 -7.62 10.33
CA THR A 57 -3.60 -7.24 8.95
C THR A 57 -3.87 -5.74 8.83
N ILE A 58 -4.52 -5.13 9.83
CA ILE A 58 -4.71 -3.67 9.92
C ILE A 58 -3.36 -2.94 10.02
N GLN A 59 -2.42 -3.46 10.82
CA GLN A 59 -1.07 -2.89 10.90
C GLN A 59 -0.35 -2.94 9.55
N CYS A 60 -0.45 -4.05 8.82
CA CYS A 60 0.09 -4.17 7.47
C CYS A 60 -0.55 -3.16 6.50
N ALA A 61 -1.87 -2.98 6.55
CA ALA A 61 -2.57 -1.96 5.75
C ALA A 61 -2.06 -0.55 6.04
N ASN A 62 -1.84 -0.21 7.31
CA ASN A 62 -1.27 1.09 7.70
C ASN A 62 0.17 1.26 7.22
N ARG A 63 0.99 0.19 7.25
CA ARG A 63 2.36 0.24 6.70
C ARG A 63 2.36 0.52 5.20
N LEU A 64 1.46 -0.08 4.43
CA LEU A 64 1.33 0.18 2.99
C LEU A 64 0.99 1.64 2.71
N LYS A 65 0.07 2.22 3.50
CA LYS A 65 -0.28 3.63 3.44
C LYS A 65 0.91 4.53 3.77
N ASN A 66 1.67 4.21 4.81
CA ASN A 66 2.88 4.97 5.16
C ASN A 66 3.95 4.91 4.05
N ILE A 67 4.14 3.76 3.39
CA ILE A 67 5.04 3.65 2.24
C ILE A 67 4.54 4.54 1.10
N ALA A 68 3.24 4.56 0.83
CA ALA A 68 2.66 5.45 -0.17
C ALA A 68 2.90 6.93 0.16
N SER A 69 2.84 7.33 1.43
CA SER A 69 3.21 8.69 1.86
C SER A 69 4.71 8.99 1.69
N ASN A 70 5.60 8.00 1.87
CA ASN A 70 7.03 8.20 1.58
C ASN A 70 7.29 8.46 0.09
N LEU A 71 6.44 7.93 -0.81
CA LEU A 71 6.55 8.22 -2.24
C LEU A 71 6.25 9.70 -2.54
N ASP A 72 5.43 10.39 -1.74
CA ASP A 72 5.23 11.84 -1.90
C ASP A 72 6.52 12.60 -1.68
N SER A 73 7.26 12.25 -0.63
CA SER A 73 8.56 12.89 -0.36
C SER A 73 9.56 12.67 -1.49
N VAL A 74 9.55 11.48 -2.11
CA VAL A 74 10.41 11.19 -3.27
C VAL A 74 9.98 12.00 -4.49
N ILE A 75 8.68 12.08 -4.79
CA ILE A 75 8.15 12.88 -5.89
C ILE A 75 8.54 14.36 -5.71
N ASN A 76 8.30 14.91 -4.52
CA ASN A 76 8.65 16.30 -4.21
C ASN A 76 10.16 16.57 -4.35
N ALA A 77 11.01 15.62 -3.95
CA ALA A 77 12.46 15.76 -4.10
C ALA A 77 12.87 15.76 -5.59
N LEU A 78 12.22 14.96 -6.43
CA LEU A 78 12.48 14.94 -7.88
C LEU A 78 12.02 16.25 -8.55
N GLU A 79 10.88 16.79 -8.16
CA GLU A 79 10.42 18.11 -8.65
C GLU A 79 11.33 19.24 -8.17
N THR A 80 11.75 19.20 -6.90
CA THR A 80 12.71 20.18 -6.35
C THR A 80 14.04 20.13 -7.12
N TYR A 81 14.55 18.93 -7.40
CA TYR A 81 15.76 18.75 -8.21
C TYR A 81 15.62 19.40 -9.59
N ARG A 82 14.47 19.24 -10.27
CA ARG A 82 14.20 19.86 -11.58
C ARG A 82 14.23 21.38 -11.52
N GLU A 83 13.64 21.97 -10.48
CA GLU A 83 13.61 23.42 -10.26
C GLU A 83 15.00 23.98 -9.92
N GLU A 84 15.73 23.31 -9.04
CA GLU A 84 17.09 23.69 -8.65
C GLU A 84 18.06 23.60 -9.84
N GLU A 85 17.98 22.53 -10.63
CA GLU A 85 18.78 22.40 -11.85
C GLU A 85 18.49 23.56 -12.81
N GLU A 86 17.22 23.88 -13.06
CA GLU A 86 16.86 25.00 -13.94
C GLU A 86 17.49 26.31 -13.49
N LYS A 87 17.41 26.60 -12.18
CA LYS A 87 17.96 27.81 -11.59
C LYS A 87 19.48 27.87 -11.73
N GLU A 88 20.17 26.80 -11.38
CA GLU A 88 21.63 26.76 -11.43
C GLU A 88 22.15 26.76 -12.88
N VAL A 89 21.46 26.12 -13.82
CA VAL A 89 21.80 26.16 -15.24
C VAL A 89 21.63 27.57 -15.81
N LYS A 90 20.51 28.24 -15.53
CA LYS A 90 20.29 29.64 -15.95
C LYS A 90 21.37 30.57 -15.40
N LYS A 91 21.74 30.38 -14.13
CA LYS A 91 22.81 31.14 -13.48
C LYS A 91 24.16 30.89 -14.14
N MET A 92 24.52 29.62 -14.34
CA MET A 92 25.76 29.22 -15.00
C MET A 92 25.89 29.83 -16.40
N ILE A 93 24.85 29.74 -17.24
CA ILE A 93 24.86 30.31 -18.59
C ILE A 93 25.07 31.83 -18.53
N ARG A 94 24.38 32.52 -17.61
CA ARG A 94 24.54 33.97 -17.43
C ARG A 94 25.97 34.33 -17.01
N GLU A 95 26.56 33.59 -16.09
CA GLU A 95 27.93 33.80 -15.63
C GLU A 95 28.93 33.57 -16.78
N LEU A 96 28.78 32.50 -17.55
CA LEU A 96 29.63 32.22 -18.72
C LEU A 96 29.51 33.31 -19.80
N LYS A 97 28.30 33.77 -20.10
CA LYS A 97 28.08 34.91 -21.02
C LYS A 97 28.67 36.22 -20.49
N ALA A 98 28.71 36.43 -19.19
CA ALA A 98 29.36 37.62 -18.65
C ALA A 98 30.88 37.60 -18.92
N GLU A 99 31.50 36.42 -18.86
CA GLU A 99 32.94 36.21 -19.12
C GLU A 99 33.35 36.38 -20.59
N THR A 100 32.42 36.46 -21.54
CA THR A 100 32.71 36.73 -22.96
C THR A 100 32.94 38.21 -23.26
N HIS A 101 32.66 39.10 -22.31
CA HIS A 101 32.93 40.53 -22.48
C HIS A 101 34.42 40.86 -22.31
N SER A 102 34.82 42.03 -22.82
CA SER A 102 36.19 42.53 -22.70
C SER A 102 36.68 42.52 -21.25
N GLY A 103 37.78 41.80 -21.01
CA GLY A 103 38.40 41.63 -19.69
C GLY A 103 37.98 40.34 -18.96
N GLY A 104 37.02 39.59 -19.48
CA GLY A 104 36.64 38.26 -18.98
C GLY A 104 37.53 37.13 -19.50
N MET A 105 37.43 35.97 -18.87
CA MET A 105 38.25 34.79 -19.22
C MET A 105 37.89 34.21 -20.59
N LEU A 106 36.67 34.44 -21.05
CA LEU A 106 36.14 33.95 -22.34
C LEU A 106 36.05 35.07 -23.38
N HIS A 107 36.77 36.19 -23.22
CA HIS A 107 36.68 37.37 -24.10
C HIS A 107 36.97 37.14 -25.61
N LEU A 108 37.50 35.96 -25.97
CA LEU A 108 37.71 35.55 -27.37
C LEU A 108 36.50 34.82 -27.97
N LEU A 109 35.54 34.44 -27.13
CA LEU A 109 34.28 33.82 -27.50
C LEU A 109 33.17 34.87 -27.47
N ASP A 110 32.08 34.61 -28.17
CA ASP A 110 30.84 35.37 -28.03
C ASP A 110 29.78 34.60 -27.20
N GLU A 111 28.65 35.26 -26.92
CA GLU A 111 27.57 34.61 -26.16
C GLU A 111 26.95 33.40 -26.87
N ASN A 112 27.02 33.33 -28.20
CA ASN A 112 26.49 32.20 -28.97
C ASN A 112 27.41 30.99 -28.85
N ASP A 113 28.73 31.18 -28.78
CA ASP A 113 29.69 30.11 -28.51
C ASP A 113 29.37 29.42 -27.17
N VAL A 114 29.01 30.21 -26.14
CA VAL A 114 28.57 29.68 -24.84
C VAL A 114 27.27 28.89 -24.97
N GLU A 115 26.27 29.42 -25.70
CA GLU A 115 25.01 28.71 -25.90
C GLU A 115 25.17 27.41 -26.70
N GLU A 116 26.06 27.39 -27.68
CA GLU A 116 26.39 26.22 -28.47
C GLU A 116 27.08 25.14 -27.62
N ALA A 117 28.09 25.52 -26.84
CA ALA A 117 28.77 24.60 -25.95
C ALA A 117 27.79 23.97 -24.94
N VAL A 118 26.91 24.78 -24.33
CA VAL A 118 25.89 24.28 -23.39
C VAL A 118 24.89 23.36 -24.09
N ARG A 119 24.46 23.70 -25.31
CA ARG A 119 23.57 22.85 -26.11
C ARG A 119 24.19 21.49 -26.39
N GLU A 120 25.47 21.44 -26.75
CA GLU A 120 26.18 20.20 -27.09
C GLU A 120 26.24 19.21 -25.92
N ILE A 121 26.44 19.72 -24.70
CA ILE A 121 26.53 18.89 -23.49
C ILE A 121 25.18 18.63 -22.83
N SER A 122 24.14 19.40 -23.19
CA SER A 122 22.78 19.21 -22.67
C SER A 122 22.11 17.96 -23.23
N ARG A 123 21.20 17.37 -22.46
CA ARG A 123 20.35 16.25 -22.91
C ARG A 123 19.17 16.74 -23.74
N SER A 124 18.57 17.85 -23.36
CA SER A 124 17.44 18.43 -24.08
C SER A 124 17.30 19.93 -23.77
N LYS A 125 16.39 20.61 -24.48
CA LYS A 125 15.99 21.98 -24.19
C LYS A 125 14.48 22.04 -24.10
N VAL A 126 13.96 22.34 -22.90
CA VAL A 126 12.51 22.32 -22.60
C VAL A 126 12.12 23.66 -22.02
N GLY A 127 11.09 24.30 -22.58
CA GLY A 127 10.66 25.64 -22.14
C GLY A 127 11.75 26.71 -22.27
N GLY A 128 12.72 26.54 -23.17
CA GLY A 128 13.87 27.44 -23.33
C GLY A 128 15.03 27.20 -22.38
N VAL A 129 14.92 26.23 -21.47
CA VAL A 129 15.96 25.86 -20.48
C VAL A 129 16.67 24.60 -20.94
N TYR A 130 18.01 24.62 -20.90
CA TYR A 130 18.80 23.42 -21.15
C TYR A 130 18.71 22.47 -19.94
N ARG A 131 18.44 21.20 -20.21
CA ARG A 131 18.36 20.13 -19.21
C ARG A 131 19.57 19.23 -19.31
N PHE A 132 20.14 18.87 -18.17
CA PHE A 132 21.24 17.91 -18.10
C PHE A 132 20.78 16.52 -17.69
N HIS A 133 19.59 16.43 -17.10
CA HIS A 133 18.86 15.17 -16.95
C HIS A 133 17.98 14.83 -18.17
N ASP A 134 17.55 13.57 -18.23
CA ASP A 134 16.53 13.09 -19.16
C ASP A 134 15.14 13.52 -18.66
N GLU A 135 14.59 14.59 -19.27
CA GLU A 135 13.29 15.16 -18.89
C GLU A 135 12.13 14.14 -19.07
N GLU A 136 12.12 13.41 -20.19
CA GLU A 136 11.08 12.40 -20.46
C GLU A 136 11.18 11.24 -19.46
N GLY A 137 12.41 10.83 -19.15
CA GLY A 137 12.71 9.84 -18.12
C GLY A 137 12.22 10.27 -16.74
N LEU A 138 12.45 11.54 -16.36
CA LEU A 138 12.01 12.10 -15.08
C LEU A 138 10.48 12.18 -14.98
N ASP A 139 9.81 12.69 -16.02
CA ASP A 139 8.34 12.73 -16.07
C ASP A 139 7.72 11.33 -15.99
N SER A 140 8.26 10.38 -16.75
CA SER A 140 7.86 8.97 -16.71
C SER A 140 8.04 8.36 -15.33
N LEU A 141 9.13 8.68 -14.63
CA LEU A 141 9.37 8.24 -13.26
C LEU A 141 8.34 8.83 -12.29
N ILE A 142 8.11 10.14 -12.31
CA ILE A 142 7.13 10.83 -11.46
C ILE A 142 5.72 10.25 -11.67
N GLN A 143 5.31 10.05 -12.92
CA GLN A 143 4.02 9.42 -13.27
C GLN A 143 3.90 8.00 -12.71
N LYS A 144 4.95 7.18 -12.84
CA LYS A 144 4.98 5.82 -12.27
C LYS A 144 4.89 5.83 -10.74
N LEU A 145 5.56 6.78 -10.08
CA LEU A 145 5.50 6.93 -8.63
C LEU A 145 4.09 7.34 -8.16
N HIS A 146 3.43 8.29 -8.82
CA HIS A 146 2.04 8.64 -8.54
C HIS A 146 1.09 7.44 -8.69
N LYS A 147 1.24 6.68 -9.78
CA LYS A 147 0.46 5.46 -10.00
C LYS A 147 0.69 4.45 -8.87
N LYS A 148 1.96 4.20 -8.52
CA LYS A 148 2.32 3.25 -7.46
C LYS A 148 1.81 3.68 -6.09
N LYS A 149 1.89 4.97 -5.77
CA LYS A 149 1.30 5.56 -4.56
C LYS A 149 -0.20 5.23 -4.48
N LYS A 150 -0.95 5.51 -5.54
CA LYS A 150 -2.39 5.24 -5.59
C LYS A 150 -2.69 3.76 -5.40
N GLU A 151 -1.97 2.88 -6.10
CA GLU A 151 -2.13 1.42 -5.95
C GLU A 151 -1.90 0.94 -4.52
N LEU A 152 -0.83 1.41 -3.87
CA LEU A 152 -0.52 1.05 -2.49
C LEU A 152 -1.58 1.55 -1.50
N TRP A 153 -2.07 2.78 -1.72
CA TRP A 153 -3.11 3.36 -0.89
C TRP A 153 -4.43 2.59 -1.02
N ASP A 154 -4.90 2.37 -2.25
CA ASP A 154 -6.13 1.64 -2.55
C ASP A 154 -6.06 0.18 -2.03
N PHE A 155 -4.90 -0.46 -2.15
CA PHE A 155 -4.70 -1.80 -1.62
C PHE A 155 -4.73 -1.81 -0.09
N GLY A 156 -4.06 -0.85 0.57
CA GLY A 156 -4.11 -0.67 2.01
C GLY A 156 -5.54 -0.42 2.51
N ASP A 157 -6.33 0.40 1.83
CA ASP A 157 -7.75 0.64 2.17
C ASP A 157 -8.59 -0.63 2.08
N LYS A 158 -8.46 -1.39 0.99
CA LYS A 158 -9.20 -2.64 0.80
C LYS A 158 -8.85 -3.69 1.88
N VAL A 159 -7.56 -3.87 2.16
CA VAL A 159 -7.07 -4.82 3.16
C VAL A 159 -7.52 -4.40 4.57
N GLY A 160 -7.37 -3.12 4.89
CA GLY A 160 -7.80 -2.56 6.18
C GLY A 160 -9.30 -2.71 6.39
N TYR A 161 -10.11 -2.38 5.38
CA TYR A 161 -11.56 -2.55 5.42
C TYR A 161 -11.96 -4.01 5.63
N ALA A 162 -11.35 -4.94 4.90
CA ALA A 162 -11.63 -6.36 5.04
C ALA A 162 -11.29 -6.86 6.47
N ALA A 163 -10.16 -6.44 7.02
CA ALA A 163 -9.74 -6.80 8.38
C ALA A 163 -10.66 -6.21 9.45
N HIS A 164 -11.06 -4.94 9.33
CA HIS A 164 -12.05 -4.34 10.22
C HIS A 164 -13.40 -5.06 10.16
N SER A 165 -13.92 -5.29 8.94
CA SER A 165 -15.18 -6.02 8.74
C SER A 165 -15.13 -7.42 9.34
N PHE A 166 -14.00 -8.11 9.17
CA PHE A 166 -13.78 -9.43 9.74
C PHE A 166 -13.83 -9.39 11.28
N ARG A 167 -13.06 -8.49 11.89
CA ARG A 167 -13.01 -8.32 13.35
C ARG A 167 -14.37 -7.99 13.96
N ASP A 168 -15.12 -7.11 13.32
CA ASP A 168 -16.42 -6.67 13.82
C ASP A 168 -17.47 -7.79 13.71
N LYS A 169 -17.44 -8.56 12.61
CA LYS A 169 -18.29 -9.75 12.44
C LYS A 169 -17.94 -10.85 13.45
N ASP A 170 -16.66 -11.10 13.71
CA ASP A 170 -16.20 -12.07 14.70
C ASP A 170 -16.67 -11.70 16.12
N ARG A 171 -16.51 -10.44 16.52
CA ARG A 171 -17.02 -9.92 17.81
C ARG A 171 -18.53 -10.02 17.94
N ALA A 172 -19.27 -9.69 16.87
CA ALA A 172 -20.73 -9.79 16.87
C ALA A 172 -21.18 -11.25 17.01
N LEU A 173 -20.49 -12.18 16.36
CA LEU A 173 -20.76 -13.61 16.46
C LEU A 173 -20.48 -14.15 17.87
N GLY A 174 -19.30 -13.86 18.44
CA GLY A 174 -18.95 -14.25 19.81
C GLY A 174 -19.96 -13.74 20.84
N SER A 175 -20.45 -12.52 20.66
CA SER A 175 -21.51 -11.94 21.50
C SER A 175 -22.82 -12.73 21.41
N LYS A 176 -23.26 -13.09 20.19
CA LYS A 176 -24.48 -13.90 19.97
C LYS A 176 -24.37 -15.29 20.56
N ILE A 177 -23.21 -15.95 20.41
CA ILE A 177 -22.95 -17.29 20.98
C ILE A 177 -23.02 -17.21 22.51
N THR A 178 -22.36 -16.22 23.11
CA THR A 178 -22.37 -16.02 24.56
C THR A 178 -23.80 -15.81 25.10
N GLN A 179 -24.61 -15.02 24.40
CA GLN A 179 -26.01 -14.80 24.76
C GLN A 179 -26.84 -16.10 24.66
N ALA A 180 -26.67 -16.88 23.58
CA ALA A 180 -27.37 -18.16 23.40
C ALA A 180 -27.02 -19.17 24.51
N LEU A 181 -25.74 -19.25 24.91
CA LEU A 181 -25.28 -20.12 25.99
C LEU A 181 -25.89 -19.71 27.34
N ARG A 182 -25.94 -18.41 27.65
CA ARG A 182 -26.59 -17.91 28.88
C ARG A 182 -28.08 -18.26 28.91
N ASN A 183 -28.79 -18.03 27.81
CA ASN A 183 -30.22 -18.33 27.73
C ASN A 183 -30.50 -19.83 27.91
N LYS A 184 -29.64 -20.71 27.37
CA LYS A 184 -29.76 -22.15 27.55
C LYS A 184 -29.49 -22.59 28.99
N SER A 185 -28.54 -21.95 29.68
CA SER A 185 -28.22 -22.25 31.09
C SER A 185 -29.37 -21.89 32.03
N ASN A 186 -30.11 -20.82 31.74
CA ASN A 186 -31.28 -20.43 32.54
C ASN A 186 -32.47 -21.38 32.36
N TYR A 187 -32.57 -22.11 31.23
CA TYR A 187 -33.62 -23.10 30.98
C TYR A 187 -33.38 -24.47 31.62
N ILE A 188 -32.19 -24.72 32.19
CA ILE A 188 -31.83 -26.00 32.82
C ILE A 188 -31.92 -25.89 34.36
N GLN A 189 -32.19 -24.70 34.91
CA GLN A 189 -32.37 -24.47 36.35
C GLN A 189 -33.84 -24.38 36.81
N GLU A 190 -34.80 -24.68 35.92
CA GLU A 190 -36.21 -24.96 36.24
C GLU A 190 -36.53 -26.43 36.00
#